data_AF-X0WQG0-F1
#
_entry.id   AF-X0WQG0-F1
#
_cell.length_a   1.000
_cell.length_b   1.000
_cell.length_c   1.000
_cell.angle_alpha   90.00
_cell.angle_beta   90.00
_cell.angle_gamma   90.00
#
_symmetry.space_group_name_H-M   'P 1'
#
loop_
_entity.id
_entity.type
_entity.pdbx_description
1 polymer ?
#
loop_
_entity_poly.entity_id
_entity_poly.type
_entity_poly.pdbx_seq_one_letter_code
_entity_poly.pdbx_strand_id
1 'polypeptide(L)'
;MGTSAIIRVPASNLVAPPLRDNPLIASMEPTEGFIFFLLDTGADITCLSFLDARKLGIETKYLEQDDNIIGVGGECCAYKLNNIEIGLIDEITKDRVQFHIEGVEIINVLDEAAPKMPSLLGNDILKRFDIATIREKGKVTLSRIKSIPGKYRIASSSFK
;
A
#
# COMPACT_ATOMS: atom_id res chain seq x y z
N MET A 1 -0.80 -3.39 -16.70
CA MET A 1 -0.20 -4.45 -15.85
C MET A 1 0.25 -3.78 -14.57
N GLY A 2 -0.29 -4.18 -13.42
CA GLY A 2 -0.04 -3.55 -12.13
C GLY A 2 1.12 -4.22 -11.38
N THR A 3 1.78 -3.47 -10.50
CA THR A 3 2.78 -4.00 -9.57
C THR A 3 2.07 -4.61 -8.36
N SER A 4 2.40 -5.83 -7.98
CA SER A 4 1.88 -6.45 -6.74
C SER A 4 2.62 -5.91 -5.53
N ALA A 5 1.88 -5.55 -4.48
CA ALA A 5 2.42 -5.08 -3.22
C ALA A 5 1.72 -5.75 -2.03
N ILE A 6 2.46 -5.88 -0.95
CA ILE A 6 1.96 -6.15 0.40
C ILE A 6 2.05 -4.84 1.17
N ILE A 7 0.99 -4.44 1.87
CA ILE A 7 1.09 -3.34 2.82
C ILE A 7 1.15 -3.91 4.21
N ARG A 8 2.19 -3.54 4.97
CA ARG A 8 2.28 -3.80 6.39
C ARG A 8 1.81 -2.55 7.12
N VAL A 9 0.65 -2.68 7.76
CA VAL A 9 0.07 -1.65 8.60
C VAL A 9 0.67 -1.77 10.01
N PRO A 10 1.22 -0.70 10.60
CA PRO A 10 1.68 -0.70 11.98
C PRO A 10 0.56 -1.05 12.93
N ALA A 11 0.88 -1.79 14.00
CA ALA A 11 -0.07 -2.14 15.06
C ALA A 11 -0.77 -0.93 15.70
N SER A 12 -0.13 0.25 15.68
CA SER A 12 -0.73 1.50 16.19
C SER A 12 -1.92 2.01 15.39
N ASN A 13 -2.07 1.60 14.12
CA ASN A 13 -3.23 1.93 13.28
C ASN A 13 -4.26 0.80 13.24
N LEU A 14 -4.01 -0.28 13.99
CA LEU A 14 -4.89 -1.43 14.09
C LEU A 14 -5.73 -1.24 15.36
N VAL A 15 -6.97 -0.78 15.18
CA VAL A 15 -7.91 -0.63 16.29
C VAL A 15 -8.60 -1.97 16.52
N ALA A 16 -8.30 -2.62 17.65
CA ALA A 16 -8.98 -3.83 18.07
C ALA A 16 -10.49 -3.56 18.26
N PRO A 17 -11.38 -4.47 17.83
CA PRO A 17 -12.80 -4.36 18.14
C PRO A 17 -13.00 -4.35 19.68
N PRO A 18 -14.05 -3.68 20.20
CA PRO A 18 -14.34 -3.68 21.63
C PRO A 18 -14.49 -5.12 22.13
N LEU A 19 -13.64 -5.48 23.09
CA LEU A 19 -13.53 -6.82 23.65
C LEU A 19 -14.87 -7.25 24.27
N ARG A 20 -15.52 -8.24 23.65
CA ARG A 20 -16.49 -9.11 24.33
C ARG A 20 -15.87 -10.50 24.48
N ASP A 21 -15.50 -10.81 25.72
CA ASP A 21 -15.33 -12.14 26.31
C ASP A 21 -14.56 -13.21 25.52
N ASN A 22 -13.38 -12.88 24.97
CA ASN A 22 -12.33 -13.87 24.75
C ASN A 22 -10.95 -13.21 24.63
N PRO A 23 -9.90 -13.73 25.31
CA PRO A 23 -8.55 -13.19 25.22
C PRO A 23 -7.91 -13.72 23.93
N LEU A 24 -8.14 -13.05 22.80
CA LEU A 24 -7.42 -13.34 21.56
C LEU A 24 -6.15 -12.50 21.52
N ILE A 25 -5.05 -13.22 21.74
CA ILE A 25 -3.66 -12.89 21.45
C ILE A 25 -3.58 -11.93 20.26
N ALA A 26 -2.98 -10.76 20.49
CA ALA A 26 -2.60 -9.81 19.45
C ALA A 26 -1.48 -10.42 18.58
N SER A 27 -1.82 -11.42 17.77
CA SER A 27 -1.08 -11.79 16.58
C SER A 27 -1.94 -11.36 15.40
N MET A 28 -1.79 -10.12 14.96
CA MET A 28 -2.22 -9.79 13.61
C MET A 28 -1.18 -10.41 12.67
N GLU A 29 -1.34 -11.72 12.42
CA GLU A 29 -0.83 -12.26 11.18
C GLU A 29 -1.49 -11.45 10.06
N PRO A 30 -0.72 -10.84 9.14
CA PRO A 30 -1.32 -10.18 8.00
C PRO A 30 -2.14 -11.23 7.26
N THR A 31 -3.46 -11.09 7.24
CA THR A 31 -4.31 -11.88 6.35
C THR A 31 -3.76 -11.70 4.94
N GLU A 32 -3.18 -12.77 4.37
CA GLU A 32 -2.40 -12.76 3.13
C GLU A 32 -3.22 -12.22 1.96
N GLY A 33 -3.06 -10.93 1.66
CA GLY A 33 -3.76 -10.25 0.58
C GLY A 33 -2.80 -9.42 -0.24
N PHE A 34 -2.26 -9.98 -1.32
CA PHE A 34 -1.56 -9.18 -2.33
C PHE A 34 -2.56 -8.23 -3.00
N ILE A 35 -2.21 -6.96 -3.09
CA ILE A 35 -2.96 -5.97 -3.86
C ILE A 35 -2.13 -5.54 -5.07
N PHE A 36 -2.78 -4.92 -6.05
CA PHE A 36 -2.11 -4.35 -7.20
C PHE A 36 -2.25 -2.84 -7.19
N PHE A 37 -1.15 -2.16 -7.44
CA PHE A 37 -1.16 -0.72 -7.67
C PHE A 37 -1.14 -0.42 -9.17
N LEU A 38 -1.93 0.58 -9.56
CA LEU A 38 -1.67 1.35 -10.77
C LEU A 38 -0.57 2.36 -10.46
N LEU A 39 0.48 2.40 -11.28
CA LEU A 39 1.52 3.43 -11.14
C LEU A 39 0.97 4.73 -11.70
N ASP A 40 0.85 5.75 -10.85
CA ASP A 40 0.27 7.03 -11.22
C ASP A 40 1.24 8.18 -10.88
N THR A 41 1.97 8.63 -11.89
CA THR A 41 2.90 9.77 -11.75
C THR A 41 2.18 11.11 -11.54
N GLY A 42 0.86 11.16 -11.79
CA GLY A 42 0.03 12.35 -11.58
C GLY A 42 -0.60 12.41 -10.19
N ALA A 43 -0.55 11.32 -9.42
CA ALA A 43 -1.01 11.32 -8.03
C ALA A 43 0.12 11.77 -7.09
N ASP A 44 -0.12 12.79 -6.26
CA ASP A 44 0.90 13.26 -5.30
C ASP A 44 1.11 12.27 -4.15
N ILE A 45 0.03 11.69 -3.64
CA ILE A 45 0.00 10.76 -2.51
C ILE A 45 -0.52 9.39 -2.97
N THR A 46 0.14 8.33 -2.53
CA THR A 46 -0.30 6.94 -2.74
C THR A 46 -1.65 6.70 -2.07
N CYS A 47 -2.56 6.02 -2.77
CA CYS A 47 -3.90 5.75 -2.24
C CYS A 47 -4.34 4.28 -2.41
N LEU A 48 -5.16 3.84 -1.48
CA LEU A 48 -5.83 2.55 -1.50
C LEU A 48 -7.28 2.72 -1.92
N SER A 49 -7.73 1.84 -2.81
CA SER A 49 -9.16 1.64 -3.02
C SER A 49 -9.80 1.10 -1.73
N PHE A 50 -11.07 1.43 -1.50
CA PHE A 50 -11.82 0.90 -0.36
C PHE A 50 -11.77 -0.64 -0.31
N LEU A 51 -11.88 -1.30 -1.47
CA LEU A 51 -11.86 -2.77 -1.59
C LEU A 51 -10.50 -3.36 -1.22
N ASP A 52 -9.39 -2.75 -1.65
CA ASP A 52 -8.05 -3.21 -1.31
C ASP A 52 -7.73 -2.97 0.17
N ALA A 53 -8.16 -1.83 0.72
CA ALA A 53 -8.05 -1.56 2.16
C ALA A 53 -8.80 -2.61 2.99
N ARG A 54 -10.05 -2.91 2.60
CA ARG A 54 -10.86 -4.00 3.18
C ARG A 54 -10.18 -5.36 3.07
N LYS A 55 -9.57 -5.66 1.92
CA LYS A 55 -8.83 -6.92 1.69
C LYS A 55 -7.61 -7.05 2.62
N LEU A 56 -6.97 -5.93 2.95
CA LEU A 56 -5.85 -5.84 3.87
C LEU A 56 -6.28 -5.79 5.35
N GLY A 57 -7.58 -5.88 5.64
CA GLY A 57 -8.10 -5.81 7.02
C GLY A 57 -8.12 -4.40 7.60
N ILE A 58 -8.03 -3.36 6.77
CA ILE A 58 -8.09 -1.96 7.21
C ILE A 58 -9.56 -1.57 7.35
N GLU A 59 -9.96 -1.15 8.54
CA GLU A 59 -11.32 -0.67 8.84
C GLU A 59 -11.34 0.87 8.87
N THR A 60 -11.86 1.50 7.82
CA THR A 60 -11.86 2.97 7.64
C THR A 60 -12.61 3.74 8.72
N LYS A 61 -13.62 3.16 9.36
CA LYS A 61 -14.37 3.78 10.47
C LYS A 61 -13.51 4.16 11.70
N TYR A 62 -12.29 3.63 11.79
CA TYR A 62 -11.35 3.95 12.86
C TYR A 62 -10.22 4.89 12.42
N LEU A 63 -10.21 5.27 11.15
CA LEU A 63 -9.21 6.17 10.60
C LEU A 63 -9.71 7.62 10.70
N GLU A 64 -8.76 8.54 10.83
CA GLU A 64 -9.02 9.96 10.73
C GLU A 64 -9.43 10.29 9.29
N GLN A 65 -10.56 10.97 9.13
CA GLN A 65 -10.97 11.47 7.82
C GLN A 65 -10.03 12.60 7.38
N ASP A 66 -9.53 12.53 6.16
CA ASP A 66 -8.76 13.61 5.52
C ASP A 66 -9.69 14.65 4.91
N ASP A 67 -9.14 15.81 4.60
CA ASP A 67 -9.74 16.72 3.64
C ASP A 67 -10.01 15.97 2.33
N ASN A 68 -11.05 16.40 1.62
CA ASN A 68 -11.44 15.73 0.39
C ASN A 68 -10.27 15.74 -0.61
N ILE A 69 -10.00 14.58 -1.22
CA ILE A 69 -9.01 14.46 -2.27
C ILE A 69 -9.65 14.82 -3.59
N ILE A 70 -8.97 15.63 -4.38
CA ILE A 70 -9.40 16.05 -5.71
C ILE A 70 -8.57 15.32 -6.76
N GLY A 71 -9.25 14.73 -7.74
CA GLY A 71 -8.62 14.13 -8.91
C GLY A 71 -9.43 14.34 -10.18
N VAL A 72 -9.01 13.69 -11.26
CA VAL A 72 -9.71 13.74 -12.57
C VAL A 72 -11.15 13.22 -12.47
N GLY A 73 -11.42 12.31 -11.52
CA GLY A 73 -12.76 11.79 -11.23
C GLY A 73 -13.65 12.71 -10.39
N GLY A 74 -13.17 13.90 -10.02
CA GLY A 74 -13.82 14.82 -9.10
C GLY A 74 -13.26 14.72 -7.68
N GLU A 75 -14.06 15.20 -6.73
CA GLU A 75 -13.74 15.23 -5.31
C GLU A 75 -14.24 13.96 -4.63
N CYS A 76 -13.45 13.40 -3.71
CA CYS A 76 -13.85 12.23 -2.93
C CYS A 76 -13.36 12.32 -1.49
N CYS A 77 -14.18 11.80 -0.56
CA CYS A 77 -13.76 11.63 0.83
C CYS A 77 -12.69 10.54 0.91
N ALA A 78 -11.73 10.73 1.81
CA ALA A 78 -10.74 9.74 2.13
C ALA A 78 -10.34 9.78 3.59
N TYR A 79 -9.61 8.75 4.01
CA TYR A 79 -9.09 8.61 5.35
C TYR A 79 -7.58 8.49 5.33
N LYS A 80 -6.93 8.97 6.39
CA LYS A 80 -5.47 8.90 6.55
C LYS A 80 -5.06 7.58 7.19
N LEU A 81 -4.06 6.95 6.59
CA LEU A 81 -3.33 5.86 7.23
C LEU A 81 -1.86 6.26 7.39
N ASN A 82 -1.44 6.44 8.64
CA ASN A 82 -0.15 7.06 8.95
C ASN A 82 0.97 6.02 9.19
N ASN A 83 2.22 6.40 8.97
CA ASN A 83 3.43 5.65 9.37
C ASN A 83 3.51 4.19 8.87
N ILE A 84 3.08 3.90 7.65
CA ILE A 84 3.02 2.52 7.13
C ILE A 84 4.30 2.04 6.45
N GLU A 85 4.42 0.72 6.27
CA GLU A 85 5.40 0.10 5.39
C GLU A 85 4.69 -0.50 4.16
N ILE A 86 5.15 -0.15 2.95
CA ILE A 86 4.73 -0.80 1.71
C ILE A 86 5.84 -1.74 1.24
N GLY A 87 5.54 -3.03 1.19
CA GLY A 87 6.38 -4.06 0.59
C GLY A 87 6.04 -4.25 -0.89
N LEU A 88 6.88 -3.77 -1.78
CA LEU A 88 6.83 -4.06 -3.20
C LEU A 88 7.48 -5.41 -3.45
N ILE A 89 6.81 -6.28 -4.20
CA ILE A 89 7.37 -7.59 -4.54
C ILE A 89 8.39 -7.40 -5.66
N ASP A 90 9.62 -7.84 -5.38
CA ASP A 90 10.73 -7.79 -6.31
C ASP A 90 10.83 -9.13 -7.08
N GLU A 91 10.84 -10.23 -6.35
CA GLU A 91 10.96 -11.57 -6.91
C GLU A 91 10.09 -12.56 -6.14
N ILE A 92 9.40 -13.45 -6.87
CA ILE A 92 8.74 -14.63 -6.31
C ILE A 92 9.30 -15.86 -7.02
N THR A 93 9.96 -16.72 -6.26
CA THR A 93 10.37 -18.06 -6.67
C THR A 93 9.53 -19.10 -5.93
N LYS A 94 9.75 -20.39 -6.22
CA LYS A 94 9.05 -21.49 -5.55
C LYS A 94 9.34 -21.55 -4.04
N ASP A 95 10.52 -21.11 -3.64
CA ASP A 95 11.11 -21.28 -2.31
C ASP A 95 11.29 -19.96 -1.57
N ARG A 96 11.14 -18.81 -2.26
CA ARG A 96 11.44 -17.50 -1.70
C ARG A 96 10.57 -16.39 -2.28
N VAL A 97 10.23 -15.41 -1.46
CA VAL A 97 9.78 -14.09 -1.92
C VAL A 97 10.76 -13.04 -1.43
N GLN A 98 11.18 -12.15 -2.34
CA GLN A 98 11.94 -10.96 -2.05
C GLN A 98 11.04 -9.72 -2.10
N PHE A 99 11.20 -8.87 -1.10
CA PHE A 99 10.46 -7.63 -0.95
C PHE A 99 11.41 -6.45 -0.90
N HIS A 100 10.98 -5.37 -1.53
CA HIS A 100 11.50 -4.03 -1.31
C HIS A 100 10.51 -3.28 -0.41
N ILE A 101 10.92 -2.93 0.80
CA ILE A 101 10.05 -2.29 1.80
C ILE A 101 10.36 -0.80 1.83
N GLU A 102 9.33 0.03 1.67
CA GLU A 102 9.37 1.49 1.75
C GLU A 102 8.50 1.98 2.91
N GLY A 103 9.08 2.79 3.80
CA GLY A 103 8.34 3.51 4.83
C GLY A 103 7.66 4.75 4.25
N VAL A 104 6.39 4.94 4.59
CA VAL A 104 5.53 6.02 4.10
C VAL A 104 4.84 6.68 5.28
N GLU A 105 4.90 8.01 5.36
CA GLU A 105 4.32 8.75 6.48
C GLU A 105 2.80 8.76 6.43
N ILE A 106 2.21 8.79 5.24
CA ILE A 106 0.78 8.82 5.03
C ILE A 106 0.44 8.17 3.70
N ILE A 107 -0.64 7.40 3.68
CA ILE A 107 -1.36 7.08 2.45
C ILE A 107 -2.84 7.38 2.67
N ASN A 108 -3.54 7.59 1.56
CA ASN A 108 -4.97 7.82 1.59
C ASN A 108 -5.74 6.53 1.37
N VAL A 109 -6.83 6.34 2.11
CA VAL A 109 -7.78 5.25 1.90
C VAL A 109 -9.08 5.86 1.41
N LEU A 110 -9.47 5.52 0.19
CA LEU A 110 -10.69 6.06 -0.41
C LEU A 110 -11.94 5.53 0.31
N ASP A 111 -12.95 6.39 0.47
CA ASP A 111 -14.24 6.01 1.03
C ASP A 111 -15.00 5.02 0.13
N GLU A 112 -15.95 4.27 0.69
CA GLU A 112 -16.80 3.33 -0.06
C GLU A 112 -17.62 4.02 -1.16
N ALA A 113 -18.03 5.27 -0.93
CA ALA A 113 -18.76 6.07 -1.91
C ALA A 113 -17.88 6.60 -3.05
N ALA A 114 -16.56 6.49 -2.96
CA ALA A 114 -15.65 6.96 -3.99
C ALA A 114 -15.86 6.19 -5.31
N PRO A 115 -15.58 6.81 -6.47
CA PRO A 115 -15.60 6.11 -7.76
C PRO A 115 -14.74 4.84 -7.70
N LYS A 116 -15.14 3.80 -8.42
CA LYS A 116 -14.37 2.56 -8.52
C LYS A 116 -13.03 2.82 -9.21
N MET A 117 -12.03 3.15 -8.40
CA MET A 117 -10.67 3.40 -8.81
C MET A 117 -9.74 2.32 -8.26
N PRO A 118 -8.71 1.92 -9.02
CA PRO A 118 -7.67 1.06 -8.49
C PRO A 118 -6.89 1.79 -7.39
N SER A 119 -6.23 1.04 -6.52
CA SER A 119 -5.19 1.61 -5.66
C SER A 119 -4.08 2.22 -6.52
N LEU A 120 -3.59 3.40 -6.15
CA LEU A 120 -2.58 4.15 -6.89
C LEU A 120 -1.27 4.21 -6.12
N LEU A 121 -0.16 3.91 -6.78
CA LEU A 121 1.18 4.21 -6.27
C LEU A 121 1.58 5.58 -6.80
N GLY A 122 1.59 6.57 -5.92
CA GLY A 122 1.78 7.98 -6.22
C GLY A 122 3.23 8.43 -6.17
N ASN A 123 3.43 9.73 -6.40
CA ASN A 123 4.73 10.36 -6.53
C ASN A 123 5.49 10.47 -5.19
N ASP A 124 4.80 10.46 -4.06
CA ASP A 124 5.36 10.30 -2.71
C ASP A 124 6.33 9.10 -2.59
N ILE A 125 6.04 8.02 -3.31
CA ILE A 125 6.87 6.82 -3.41
C ILE A 125 7.61 6.75 -4.74
N LEU A 126 6.93 6.98 -5.87
CA LEU A 126 7.51 6.79 -7.21
C LEU A 126 8.77 7.62 -7.44
N LYS A 127 8.85 8.86 -6.91
CA LYS A 127 10.04 9.71 -7.04
C LYS A 127 11.32 9.10 -6.44
N ARG A 128 11.21 8.04 -5.63
CA ARG A 128 12.35 7.32 -5.01
C ARG A 128 12.98 6.30 -5.97
N PHE A 129 12.37 6.07 -7.13
CA PHE A 129 12.76 5.06 -8.10
C PHE A 129 12.97 5.67 -9.49
N ASP A 130 13.95 5.14 -10.22
CA ASP A 130 13.99 5.26 -11.67
C ASP A 130 12.94 4.32 -12.28
N ILE A 131 12.13 4.85 -13.18
CA ILE A 131 11.00 4.12 -13.80
C ILE A 131 11.31 3.89 -15.27
N ALA A 132 11.31 2.62 -15.69
CA ALA A 132 11.45 2.23 -17.08
C ALA A 132 10.24 1.43 -17.56
N THR A 133 9.59 1.88 -18.64
CA THR A 133 8.47 1.17 -19.27
C THR A 133 8.92 0.44 -20.52
N ILE A 134 8.74 -0.88 -20.57
CA ILE A 134 9.01 -1.71 -21.75
C ILE A 134 7.67 -2.09 -22.38
N ARG A 135 7.15 -1.20 -23.23
CA ARG A 135 5.79 -1.28 -23.79
C ARG A 135 5.52 -2.58 -24.54
N GLU A 136 6.45 -3.02 -25.38
CA GLU A 136 6.34 -4.28 -26.15
C GLU A 136 6.16 -5.51 -25.24
N LYS A 137 6.71 -5.46 -24.01
CA LYS A 137 6.63 -6.54 -23.03
C LYS A 137 5.53 -6.32 -21.99
N GLY A 138 4.84 -5.17 -22.04
CA GLY A 138 3.89 -4.75 -21.00
C GLY A 138 4.51 -4.58 -19.61
N LYS A 139 5.84 -4.39 -19.51
CA LYS A 139 6.56 -4.37 -18.22
C LYS A 139 6.86 -2.96 -17.76
N VAL A 140 6.85 -2.76 -16.45
CA VAL A 140 7.46 -1.61 -15.79
C VAL A 140 8.54 -2.11 -14.84
N THR A 141 9.67 -1.45 -14.84
CA THR A 141 10.78 -1.70 -13.91
C THR A 141 10.95 -0.48 -13.03
N LEU A 142 11.05 -0.72 -11.72
CA LEU A 142 11.37 0.29 -10.71
C LEU A 142 12.77 -0.02 -10.18
N SER A 143 13.68 0.96 -10.21
CA SER A 143 15.04 0.82 -9.69
C SER A 143 15.26 1.87 -8.60
N ARG A 144 15.50 1.44 -7.35
CA ARG A 144 15.60 2.37 -6.22
C ARG A 144 16.81 3.30 -6.36
N ILE A 145 16.56 4.62 -6.32
CA ILE A 145 17.59 5.66 -6.42
C ILE A 145 18.29 5.84 -5.07
N LYS A 146 19.46 5.23 -4.90
CA LYS A 146 20.18 5.18 -3.60
C LYS A 146 20.43 6.53 -2.92
N SER A 147 20.53 7.63 -3.68
CA SER A 147 20.76 8.97 -3.15
C SER A 147 19.52 9.63 -2.52
N ILE A 148 18.32 9.13 -2.82
CA ILE A 148 17.08 9.71 -2.29
C ILE A 148 16.83 9.14 -0.88
N PRO A 149 16.67 10.00 0.15
CA PRO A 149 16.45 9.55 1.52
C PRO A 149 15.09 8.84 1.68
N GLY A 150 15.01 7.96 2.67
CA GLY A 150 13.79 7.22 3.02
C GLY A 150 14.11 6.02 3.91
N LYS A 151 13.13 5.56 4.69
CA LYS A 151 13.25 4.29 5.41
C LYS A 151 12.98 3.17 4.42
N TYR A 152 14.02 2.41 4.08
CA TYR A 152 13.86 1.26 3.19
C TYR A 152 14.73 0.10 3.61
N ARG A 153 14.31 -1.11 3.21
CA ARG A 153 15.10 -2.33 3.37
C ARG A 153 14.67 -3.39 2.36
N ILE A 154 15.59 -4.30 2.06
CA ILE A 154 15.28 -5.51 1.31
C ILE A 154 15.07 -6.63 2.33
N ALA A 155 13.99 -7.39 2.17
CA ALA A 155 13.69 -8.54 3.01
C ALA A 155 13.40 -9.76 2.13
N SER A 156 13.62 -10.95 2.67
CA SER A 156 13.23 -12.19 2.02
C SER A 156 12.53 -13.11 3.00
N SER A 157 11.51 -13.81 2.53
CA SER A 157 10.87 -14.90 3.26
C SER A 157 11.05 -16.19 2.48
N SER A 158 11.38 -17.29 3.17
CA SER A 158 11.45 -18.62 2.58
C SER A 158 10.21 -19.42 2.95
N PHE A 159 9.68 -20.15 1.97
CA PHE A 159 8.62 -21.13 2.24
C PHE A 159 9.31 -22.48 2.54
N LYS A 160 9.01 -23.06 3.72
CA LYS A 160 9.45 -24.41 4.08
C LYS A 160 8.51 -25.46 3.51
#